data_AF-A0A6C0K9L2-F1
#
_entry.id   AF-A0A6C0K9L2-F1
#
_cell.length_a   1.000
_cell.length_b   1.000
_cell.length_c   1.000
_cell.angle_alpha   90.00
_cell.angle_beta   90.00
_cell.angle_gamma   90.00
#
_symmetry.space_group_name_H-M   'P 1'
#
loop_
_entity.id
_entity.type
_entity.pdbx_description
1 polymer ?
#
loop_
_entity_poly.entity_id
_entity_poly.type
_entity_poly.pdbx_seq_one_letter_code
_entity_poly.pdbx_strand_id
1 'polypeptide(L)'
;MPCPCNLPLEIYPGSEEWGPLLWKLLHGLAERAGKILTPVYAEEERHHWTHFFKMTSDIIPCDVCKEHFRIYLREHPVDALKKMPTNQIRAYVRHWFWEVHEWVNMTLNKPSFPEEDLETAYAALSLRNILGALDIPMKRAIRLSGNNQKKYTDWRAKYLSMLSIYGL
;
A
#
# COMPACT_ATOMS: atom_id res chain seq x y z
N MET A 1 34.99 -5.79 17.34
CA MET A 1 33.55 -6.05 17.13
C MET A 1 32.94 -6.30 18.50
N PRO A 2 31.81 -5.67 18.88
CA PRO A 2 31.14 -6.02 20.12
C PRO A 2 30.65 -7.47 20.08
N CYS A 3 30.65 -8.16 21.23
CA CYS A 3 30.19 -9.55 21.33
C CYS A 3 28.73 -9.67 20.85
N PRO A 4 28.39 -10.64 19.97
CA PRO A 4 27.02 -10.93 19.58
C PRO A 4 26.06 -11.19 20.76
N CYS A 5 26.62 -11.55 21.92
CA CYS A 5 25.93 -11.82 23.16
C CYS A 5 25.36 -10.57 23.89
N ASN A 6 25.72 -9.35 23.46
CA ASN A 6 25.16 -8.09 23.95
C ASN A 6 24.18 -7.43 22.98
N LEU A 7 23.77 -8.14 21.91
CA LEU A 7 22.76 -7.65 20.99
C LEU A 7 21.39 -7.85 21.62
N PRO A 8 20.55 -6.79 21.77
CA PRO A 8 19.20 -6.97 22.28
C PRO A 8 18.42 -7.92 21.36
N LEU A 9 17.53 -8.72 21.98
CA LEU A 9 16.53 -9.53 21.28
C LEU A 9 15.87 -8.67 20.20
N GLU A 10 15.86 -9.12 18.94
CA GLU A 10 15.14 -8.42 17.88
C GLU A 10 13.65 -8.36 18.25
N ILE A 11 13.23 -7.23 18.82
CA ILE A 11 11.82 -6.96 19.12
C ILE A 11 11.11 -6.83 17.76
N TYR A 12 9.99 -7.53 17.60
CA TYR A 12 9.14 -7.39 16.42
C TYR A 12 8.85 -5.90 16.18
N PRO A 13 9.20 -5.32 15.02
CA PRO A 13 8.91 -3.93 14.76
C PRO A 13 7.41 -3.73 14.85
N GLY A 14 6.97 -2.87 15.75
CA GLY A 14 5.56 -2.58 15.87
C GLY A 14 5.02 -1.98 14.57
N SER A 15 3.71 -2.12 14.37
CA SER A 15 3.04 -1.62 13.15
C SER A 15 3.26 -0.14 12.89
N GLU A 16 3.66 0.64 13.90
CA GLU A 16 4.03 2.04 13.83
C GLU A 16 5.28 2.32 12.98
N GLU A 17 6.20 1.36 12.83
CA GLU A 17 7.43 1.56 12.06
C GLU A 17 7.22 1.44 10.54
N TRP A 18 6.29 0.58 10.10
CA TRP A 18 6.04 0.31 8.67
C TRP A 18 4.65 0.70 8.19
N GLY A 19 3.63 0.67 9.06
CA GLY A 19 2.24 0.91 8.73
C GLY A 19 1.97 2.31 8.18
N PRO A 20 2.38 3.40 8.86
CA PRO A 20 2.20 4.76 8.35
C PRO A 20 2.90 5.00 7.00
N LEU A 21 4.06 4.39 6.78
CA LEU A 21 4.79 4.48 5.52
C LEU A 21 4.06 3.73 4.40
N LEU A 22 3.54 2.52 4.69
CA LEU A 22 2.73 1.76 3.73
C LEU A 22 1.47 2.54 3.34
N TRP A 23 0.72 3.08 4.31
CA TRP A 23 -0.47 3.89 4.03
C TRP A 23 -0.16 5.13 3.18
N LYS A 24 0.95 5.82 3.45
CA LYS A 24 1.39 6.94 2.61
C LYS A 24 1.66 6.54 1.16
N LEU A 25 2.22 5.35 0.92
CA LEU A 25 2.41 4.84 -0.44
C LEU A 25 1.09 4.47 -1.10
N LEU A 26 0.19 3.80 -0.40
CA LEU A 26 -1.12 3.39 -0.94
C LEU A 26 -1.95 4.62 -1.34
N HIS A 27 -2.13 5.56 -0.43
CA HIS A 27 -2.86 6.80 -0.69
C HIS A 27 -2.15 7.68 -1.71
N GLY A 28 -0.83 7.82 -1.60
CA GLY A 28 -0.04 8.60 -2.55
C GLY A 28 -0.09 8.04 -3.99
N LEU A 29 -0.12 6.71 -4.15
CA LEU A 29 -0.31 6.08 -5.45
C LEU A 29 -1.75 6.23 -5.96
N ALA A 30 -2.74 6.13 -5.07
CA ALA A 30 -4.15 6.36 -5.40
C ALA A 30 -4.38 7.76 -6.00
N GLU A 31 -3.64 8.78 -5.54
CA GLU A 31 -3.69 10.14 -6.10
C GLU A 31 -3.15 10.26 -7.54
N ARG A 32 -2.46 9.23 -8.03
CA ARG A 32 -1.93 9.13 -9.40
C ARG A 32 -2.81 8.31 -10.33
N ALA A 33 -3.72 7.51 -9.78
CA ALA A 33 -4.63 6.70 -10.57
C ALA A 33 -5.41 7.56 -11.59
N GLY A 34 -5.62 7.01 -12.78
CA GLY A 34 -6.26 7.66 -13.92
C GLY A 34 -5.40 8.72 -14.64
N LYS A 35 -4.17 9.00 -14.17
CA LYS A 35 -3.26 10.03 -14.73
C LYS A 35 -2.13 9.40 -15.57
N ILE A 36 -2.46 8.36 -16.34
CA ILE A 36 -1.51 7.69 -17.23
C ILE A 36 -0.89 8.67 -18.26
N LEU A 37 0.39 8.50 -18.57
CA LEU A 37 1.10 9.34 -19.54
C LEU A 37 0.53 9.20 -20.97
N THR A 38 0.16 7.98 -21.34
CA THR A 38 -0.26 7.64 -22.70
C THR A 38 -1.50 6.75 -22.64
N PRO A 39 -2.55 7.02 -23.44
CA PRO A 39 -3.78 6.21 -23.45
C PRO A 39 -3.56 4.71 -23.69
N VAL A 40 -2.45 4.33 -24.35
CA VAL A 40 -2.06 2.93 -24.57
C VAL A 40 -1.90 2.14 -23.26
N TYR A 41 -1.56 2.82 -22.15
CA TYR A 41 -1.38 2.19 -20.84
C TYR A 41 -2.68 2.04 -20.05
N ALA A 42 -3.83 2.48 -20.57
CA ALA A 42 -5.08 2.45 -19.82
C ALA A 42 -5.51 1.02 -19.42
N GLU A 43 -5.31 0.05 -20.30
CA GLU A 43 -5.60 -1.35 -19.99
C GLU A 43 -4.61 -1.93 -18.99
N GLU A 44 -3.32 -1.59 -19.12
CA GLU A 44 -2.29 -2.02 -18.19
C GLU A 44 -2.50 -1.45 -16.79
N GLU A 45 -2.93 -0.20 -16.67
CA GLU A 45 -3.28 0.45 -15.40
C GLU A 45 -4.36 -0.35 -14.64
N ARG A 46 -5.46 -0.71 -15.32
CA ARG A 46 -6.55 -1.49 -14.71
C ARG A 46 -6.07 -2.84 -14.20
N HIS A 47 -5.24 -3.52 -14.98
CA HIS A 47 -4.63 -4.79 -14.58
C HIS A 47 -3.65 -4.62 -13.42
N HIS A 48 -2.85 -3.55 -13.44
CA HIS A 48 -1.91 -3.23 -12.37
C HIS A 48 -2.63 -2.98 -11.06
N TRP A 49 -3.67 -2.13 -11.04
CA TRP A 49 -4.46 -1.91 -9.84
C TRP A 49 -5.10 -3.20 -9.33
N THR A 50 -5.80 -3.95 -10.19
CA THR A 50 -6.47 -5.21 -9.79
C THR A 50 -5.50 -6.19 -9.11
N HIS A 51 -4.26 -6.28 -9.60
CA HIS A 51 -3.24 -7.13 -8.99
C HIS A 51 -2.65 -6.49 -7.72
N PHE A 52 -2.42 -5.17 -7.74
CA PHE A 52 -1.79 -4.44 -6.65
C PHE A 52 -2.55 -4.52 -5.32
N PHE A 53 -3.90 -4.48 -5.34
CA PHE A 53 -4.70 -4.72 -4.13
C PHE A 53 -4.41 -6.09 -3.50
N LYS A 54 -4.37 -7.14 -4.32
CA LYS A 54 -4.09 -8.51 -3.87
C LYS A 54 -2.66 -8.64 -3.33
N MET A 55 -1.69 -8.10 -4.05
CA MET A 55 -0.28 -8.11 -3.62
C MET A 55 -0.08 -7.34 -2.31
N THR A 56 -0.82 -6.24 -2.10
CA THR A 56 -0.74 -5.44 -0.86
C THR A 56 -1.15 -6.27 0.34
N SER A 57 -2.23 -7.05 0.25
CA SER A 57 -2.62 -7.96 1.34
C SER A 57 -1.50 -8.95 1.70
N ASP A 58 -0.74 -9.36 0.70
CA ASP A 58 0.26 -10.42 0.80
C ASP A 58 1.57 -9.97 1.45
N ILE A 59 1.85 -8.66 1.47
CA ILE A 59 3.08 -8.10 2.04
C ILE A 59 2.90 -7.58 3.46
N ILE A 60 1.67 -7.48 3.96
CA ILE A 60 1.40 -7.01 5.32
C ILE A 60 2.01 -8.04 6.30
N PRO A 61 2.98 -7.65 7.15
CA PRO A 61 3.71 -8.60 8.00
C PRO A 61 2.95 -8.98 9.27
N CYS A 62 1.98 -8.18 9.70
CA CYS A 62 1.13 -8.50 10.85
C CYS A 62 -0.06 -9.36 10.40
N ASP A 63 -0.25 -10.54 11.01
CA ASP A 63 -1.30 -11.47 10.61
C ASP A 63 -2.72 -10.93 10.84
N VAL A 64 -2.94 -10.19 11.93
CA VAL A 64 -4.24 -9.55 12.21
C VAL A 64 -4.52 -8.47 11.17
N CYS A 65 -3.55 -7.57 10.90
CA CYS A 65 -3.70 -6.52 9.89
C CYS A 65 -3.92 -7.10 8.48
N LYS A 66 -3.20 -8.18 8.16
CA LYS A 66 -3.32 -8.92 6.91
C LYS A 66 -4.72 -9.51 6.75
N GLU A 67 -5.24 -10.16 7.79
CA GLU A 67 -6.58 -10.75 7.73
C GLU A 67 -7.66 -9.69 7.63
N HIS A 68 -7.55 -8.59 8.36
CA HIS A 68 -8.46 -7.44 8.24
C HIS A 68 -8.51 -6.93 6.79
N PHE A 69 -7.35 -6.69 6.17
CA PHE A 69 -7.29 -6.26 4.78
C PHE A 69 -7.88 -7.30 3.81
N ARG A 70 -7.67 -8.59 4.07
CA ARG A 70 -8.21 -9.69 3.23
C ARG A 70 -9.71 -9.86 3.35
N ILE A 71 -10.27 -9.72 4.55
CA ILE A 71 -11.73 -9.70 4.77
C ILE A 71 -12.32 -8.54 3.98
N TYR A 72 -11.77 -7.34 4.16
CA TYR A 72 -12.24 -6.15 3.45
C TYR A 72 -12.20 -6.33 1.94
N LEU A 73 -11.08 -6.83 1.39
CA LEU A 73 -10.92 -7.08 -0.04
C LEU A 73 -11.87 -8.15 -0.59
N ARG A 74 -12.30 -9.10 0.24
CA ARG A 74 -13.26 -10.14 -0.15
C ARG A 74 -14.69 -9.58 -0.18
N GLU A 75 -15.03 -8.72 0.76
CA GLU A 75 -16.34 -8.07 0.86
C GLU A 75 -16.50 -6.93 -0.15
N HIS A 76 -15.40 -6.26 -0.49
CA HIS A 76 -15.35 -5.11 -1.40
C HIS A 76 -14.41 -5.44 -2.58
N PRO A 77 -14.79 -6.38 -3.47
CA PRO A 77 -13.93 -6.84 -4.56
C PRO A 77 -13.66 -5.72 -5.57
N VAL A 78 -12.42 -5.70 -6.08
CA VAL A 78 -11.93 -4.66 -7.00
C VAL A 78 -12.05 -5.05 -8.48
N ASP A 79 -12.81 -6.10 -8.81
CA ASP A 79 -12.96 -6.59 -10.19
C ASP A 79 -13.61 -5.57 -11.14
N ALA A 80 -14.37 -4.61 -10.60
CA ALA A 80 -14.95 -3.51 -11.36
C ALA A 80 -13.88 -2.68 -12.11
N LEU A 81 -12.66 -2.60 -11.55
CA LEU A 81 -11.55 -1.87 -12.18
C LEU A 81 -11.22 -2.38 -13.57
N LYS A 82 -11.41 -3.67 -13.87
CA LYS A 82 -11.05 -4.27 -15.17
C LYS A 82 -11.73 -3.59 -16.37
N LYS A 83 -12.94 -3.06 -16.15
CA LYS A 83 -13.77 -2.42 -17.18
C LYS A 83 -14.01 -0.94 -16.91
N MET A 84 -13.40 -0.38 -15.87
CA MET A 84 -13.67 0.98 -15.44
C MET A 84 -13.08 2.01 -16.41
N PRO A 85 -13.84 3.06 -16.79
CA PRO A 85 -13.30 4.19 -17.53
C PRO A 85 -12.16 4.87 -16.78
N THR A 86 -11.10 5.28 -17.48
CA THR A 86 -9.89 5.87 -16.87
C THR A 86 -10.19 7.08 -15.95
N ASN A 87 -11.17 7.91 -16.31
CA ASN A 87 -11.58 9.07 -15.52
C ASN A 87 -12.28 8.72 -14.19
N GLN A 88 -12.71 7.47 -13.99
CA GLN A 88 -13.36 7.00 -12.77
C GLN A 88 -12.39 6.24 -11.84
N ILE A 89 -11.28 5.72 -12.37
CA ILE A 89 -10.31 4.91 -11.62
C ILE A 89 -9.80 5.66 -10.39
N ARG A 90 -9.48 6.96 -10.52
CA ARG A 90 -8.98 7.76 -9.40
C ARG A 90 -9.95 7.78 -8.22
N ALA A 91 -11.21 8.15 -8.48
CA ALA A 91 -12.22 8.26 -7.43
C ALA A 91 -12.42 6.91 -6.75
N TYR A 92 -12.53 5.84 -7.53
CA TYR A 92 -12.72 4.49 -7.01
C TYR A 92 -11.55 4.03 -6.12
N VAL A 93 -10.31 4.17 -6.59
CA VAL A 93 -9.13 3.70 -5.86
C VAL A 93 -8.90 4.53 -4.59
N ARG A 94 -9.10 5.85 -4.65
CA ARG A 94 -9.00 6.74 -3.48
C ARG A 94 -10.01 6.34 -2.42
N HIS A 95 -11.28 6.23 -2.80
CA HIS A 95 -12.35 5.87 -1.90
C HIS A 95 -12.12 4.49 -1.27
N TRP A 96 -11.76 3.47 -2.07
CA TRP A 96 -11.53 2.13 -1.55
C TRP A 96 -10.43 2.10 -0.47
N PHE A 97 -9.28 2.76 -0.71
CA PHE A 97 -8.20 2.79 0.28
C PHE A 97 -8.55 3.63 1.50
N TRP A 98 -9.34 4.69 1.32
CA TRP A 98 -9.84 5.49 2.43
C TRP A 98 -10.77 4.68 3.32
N GLU A 99 -11.75 4.01 2.74
CA GLU A 99 -12.79 3.26 3.45
C GLU A 99 -12.19 2.11 4.28
N VAL A 100 -11.24 1.34 3.71
CA VAL A 100 -10.53 0.30 4.49
C VAL A 100 -9.64 0.89 5.58
N HIS A 101 -9.01 2.04 5.35
CA HIS A 101 -8.17 2.70 6.35
C HIS A 101 -9.02 3.27 7.48
N GLU A 102 -10.20 3.82 7.15
CA GLU A 102 -11.17 4.33 8.10
C GLU A 102 -11.77 3.21 8.96
N TRP A 103 -12.13 2.09 8.34
CA TRP A 103 -12.56 0.90 9.07
C TRP A 103 -11.50 0.41 10.08
N VAL A 104 -10.22 0.42 9.69
CA VAL A 104 -9.10 0.12 10.60
C VAL A 104 -8.97 1.18 11.70
N ASN A 105 -9.10 2.47 11.38
CA ASN A 105 -9.04 3.55 12.37
C ASN A 105 -10.14 3.41 13.42
N MET A 106 -11.38 3.18 13.00
CA MET A 106 -12.51 2.94 13.89
C MET A 106 -12.28 1.72 14.79
N THR A 107 -11.77 0.62 14.24
CA THR A 107 -11.44 -0.60 15.01
C THR A 107 -10.37 -0.35 16.07
N LEU A 108 -9.43 0.56 15.79
CA LEU A 108 -8.37 0.96 16.71
C LEU A 108 -8.71 2.21 17.55
N ASN A 109 -9.97 2.67 17.49
CA ASN A 109 -10.45 3.87 18.17
C ASN A 109 -9.57 5.11 17.90
N LYS A 110 -9.05 5.21 16.67
CA LYS A 110 -8.30 6.37 16.16
C LYS A 110 -9.27 7.42 15.61
N PRO A 111 -8.87 8.71 15.59
CA PRO A 111 -9.67 9.74 14.94
C PRO A 111 -9.92 9.41 13.46
N SER A 112 -11.14 9.71 13.00
CA SER A 112 -11.51 9.65 11.59
C SER A 112 -10.68 10.63 10.77
N PHE A 113 -10.36 10.26 9.54
CA PHE A 113 -9.70 11.14 8.57
C PHE A 113 -10.67 11.48 7.43
N PRO A 114 -11.02 12.75 7.16
CA PRO A 114 -11.96 13.10 6.09
C PRO A 114 -11.45 12.71 4.69
N GLU A 115 -12.32 12.16 3.83
CA GLU A 115 -11.93 11.74 2.48
C GLU A 115 -11.48 12.93 1.61
N GLU A 116 -12.11 14.09 1.81
CA GLU A 116 -11.79 15.34 1.13
C GLU A 116 -10.36 15.83 1.36
N ASP A 117 -9.75 15.46 2.49
CA ASP A 117 -8.39 15.87 2.87
C ASP A 117 -7.29 15.00 2.25
N LEU A 118 -7.65 13.88 1.59
CA LEU A 118 -6.68 12.94 1.02
C LEU A 118 -5.77 13.60 -0.03
N GLU A 119 -6.34 14.45 -0.89
CA GLU A 119 -5.55 15.08 -1.94
C GLU A 119 -4.48 16.00 -1.33
N THR A 120 -4.88 16.83 -0.36
CA THR A 120 -3.98 17.71 0.38
C THR A 120 -2.88 16.93 1.11
N ALA A 121 -3.25 15.80 1.73
CA ALA A 121 -2.32 14.99 2.53
C ALA A 121 -1.32 14.18 1.69
N TYR A 122 -1.74 13.69 0.52
CA TYR A 122 -0.99 12.65 -0.21
C TYR A 122 -0.51 13.06 -1.60
N ALA A 123 -1.10 14.08 -2.26
CA ALA A 123 -0.78 14.39 -3.65
C ALA A 123 0.62 15.00 -3.86
N ALA A 124 1.23 15.61 -2.83
CA ALA A 124 2.56 16.22 -2.93
C ALA A 124 3.71 15.28 -2.49
N LEU A 125 3.41 14.04 -2.11
CA LEU A 125 4.39 13.13 -1.55
C LEU A 125 5.43 12.64 -2.58
N SER A 126 6.70 12.60 -2.15
CA SER A 126 7.75 11.90 -2.90
C SER A 126 7.65 10.39 -2.65
N LEU A 127 6.92 9.71 -3.52
CA LEU A 127 6.63 8.27 -3.40
C LEU A 127 7.91 7.41 -3.43
N ARG A 128 8.94 7.81 -4.18
CA ARG A 128 10.23 7.10 -4.21
C ARG A 128 10.97 7.19 -2.89
N ASN A 129 10.96 8.37 -2.25
CA ASN A 129 11.61 8.56 -0.95
C ASN A 129 10.89 7.75 0.14
N ILE A 130 9.56 7.75 0.14
CA ILE A 130 8.77 6.98 1.09
C ILE A 130 8.96 5.47 0.86
N LEU A 131 9.04 5.03 -0.39
CA LEU A 131 9.32 3.62 -0.71
C LEU A 131 10.70 3.20 -0.24
N GLY A 132 11.70 4.09 -0.35
CA GLY A 132 13.03 3.87 0.23
C GLY A 132 12.99 3.76 1.75
N ALA A 133 12.24 4.65 2.42
CA ALA A 133 12.09 4.65 3.88
C ALA A 133 11.35 3.40 4.40
N LEU A 134 10.38 2.87 3.64
CA LEU A 134 9.64 1.66 4.00
C LEU A 134 10.52 0.40 3.99
N ASP A 135 11.59 0.39 3.19
CA ASP A 135 12.27 -0.85 2.81
C ASP A 135 12.87 -1.60 3.99
N ILE A 136 13.59 -0.90 4.87
CA ILE A 136 14.23 -1.48 6.05
C ILE A 136 13.18 -1.99 7.05
N PRO A 137 12.23 -1.18 7.55
CA PRO A 137 11.27 -1.64 8.55
C PRO A 137 10.37 -2.76 8.01
N MET A 138 9.94 -2.68 6.74
CA MET A 138 9.12 -3.74 6.13
C MET A 138 9.88 -5.06 6.00
N LYS A 139 11.13 -5.05 5.51
CA LYS A 139 11.95 -6.28 5.41
C LYS A 139 12.19 -6.90 6.78
N ARG A 140 12.43 -6.09 7.81
CA ARG A 140 12.62 -6.56 9.19
C ARG A 140 11.35 -7.23 9.72
N ALA A 141 10.18 -6.59 9.51
CA ALA A 141 8.89 -7.12 9.90
C ALA A 141 8.53 -8.43 9.17
N ILE A 142 8.79 -8.50 7.86
CA ILE A 142 8.56 -9.70 7.03
C ILE A 142 9.43 -10.87 7.50
N ARG A 143 10.72 -10.61 7.76
CA ARG A 143 11.65 -11.63 8.25
C ARG A 143 11.17 -12.23 9.58
N LEU A 144 10.71 -11.40 10.50
CA LEU A 144 10.28 -11.82 11.84
C LEU A 144 8.88 -12.47 11.85
N SER A 145 8.00 -12.08 10.94
CA SER A 145 6.66 -12.70 10.78
C SER A 145 6.67 -14.00 9.97
N GLY A 146 7.81 -14.40 9.39
CA GLY A 146 7.88 -15.53 8.47
C GLY A 146 7.17 -15.31 7.14
N ASN A 147 6.82 -14.06 6.81
CA ASN A 147 6.21 -13.73 5.53
C ASN A 147 7.25 -13.83 4.38
N ASN A 148 6.78 -14.04 3.15
CA ASN A 148 7.65 -14.32 2.03
C ASN A 148 8.31 -13.05 1.48
N GLN A 149 9.63 -12.92 1.66
CA GLN A 149 10.42 -11.79 1.17
C GLN A 149 10.29 -11.58 -0.35
N LYS A 150 10.09 -12.65 -1.12
CA LYS A 150 9.84 -12.56 -2.57
C LYS A 150 8.57 -11.77 -2.86
N LYS A 151 7.49 -11.97 -2.10
CA LYS A 151 6.22 -11.24 -2.29
C LYS A 151 6.41 -9.74 -2.13
N TYR A 152 7.24 -9.32 -1.17
CA TYR A 152 7.56 -7.90 -1.00
C TYR A 152 8.42 -7.34 -2.13
N THR A 153 9.42 -8.09 -2.60
CA THR A 153 10.20 -7.70 -3.79
C THR A 153 9.31 -7.55 -5.03
N ASP A 154 8.40 -8.50 -5.25
CA ASP A 154 7.45 -8.46 -6.37
C ASP A 154 6.49 -7.25 -6.24
N TRP A 155 5.95 -7.00 -5.03
CA TRP A 155 5.09 -5.85 -4.74
C TRP A 155 5.81 -4.52 -4.98
N ARG A 156 7.06 -4.41 -4.54
CA ARG A 156 7.90 -3.23 -4.76
C ARG A 156 8.16 -3.00 -6.25
N ALA A 157 8.44 -4.05 -7.00
CA ALA A 157 8.60 -3.97 -8.46
C ALA A 157 7.31 -3.52 -9.14
N LYS A 158 6.14 -4.04 -8.71
CA LYS A 158 4.84 -3.59 -9.21
C LYS A 158 4.58 -2.12 -8.90
N TYR A 159 4.86 -1.67 -7.68
CA TYR A 159 4.74 -0.27 -7.28
C TYR A 159 5.57 0.65 -8.18
N LEU A 160 6.84 0.29 -8.42
CA LEU A 160 7.72 1.06 -9.32
C LEU A 160 7.22 1.08 -10.77
N SER A 161 6.72 -0.05 -11.27
CA SER A 161 6.09 -0.14 -12.60
C SER A 161 4.87 0.79 -12.72
N MET A 162 4.07 0.91 -11.66
CA MET A 162 2.95 1.84 -11.62
C MET A 162 3.41 3.31 -11.60
N LEU A 163 4.49 3.64 -10.87
CA LEU A 163 5.07 5.00 -10.94
C LEU A 163 5.49 5.35 -12.37
N SER A 164 6.10 4.40 -13.09
CA SER A 164 6.56 4.63 -14.46
C SER A 164 5.44 4.95 -15.45
N ILE A 165 4.27 4.30 -15.35
CA ILE A 165 3.13 4.62 -16.24
C ILE A 165 2.51 6.01 -15.96
N TYR A 166 2.79 6.58 -14.79
CA TYR A 166 2.42 7.95 -14.41
C TYR A 166 3.56 8.97 -14.61
N GLY A 167 4.72 8.55 -15.12
CA GLY A 167 5.87 9.43 -15.36
C GLY A 167 6.64 9.83 -14.11
N LEU A 168 6.61 9.01 -13.06
CA LEU A 168 7.28 9.24 -11.77
C LEU A 168 8.46 8.30 -11.53
#